data_AF-A0A842UCJ2-F1
#
_entry.id   AF-A0A842UCJ2-F1
#
_cell.length_a   1.000
_cell.length_b   1.000
_cell.length_c   1.000
_cell.angle_alpha   90.00
_cell.angle_beta   90.00
_cell.angle_gamma   90.00
#
_symmetry.space_group_name_H-M   'P 1'
#
loop_
_entity.id
_entity.type
_entity.pdbx_description
1 polymer ?
#
loop_
_entity_poly.entity_id
_entity_poly.type
_entity_poly.pdbx_seq_one_letter_code
_entity_poly.pdbx_strand_id
1 'polypeptide(L)'
;MESARKREAVWSKPYIFGKPLVDRGSSMDEGRLRKIIEDPEKDTDMKESAILASAESGSRILPVLKEFIRHENPKIKSAISSTLGRIGGRQVYEPLLELIQDPDVYKDALEDLGTARDSRAIFVFANLYNSLEPKGRKAVLYAFEKLADPRAVDFLAGIAETAEGSDISEIAQEAAEKSRRNTYFSYTFVWDEETRKKAEQKEGRILVAGKADLQRKEVADILKDFASFHRPQTYVVALDGKFYIGGNVQEHVEVAKGEDVLTAGEVEFDLETFDVAYINNRSNGFYPGKTSFRWIKEALAGTDIRAPEDFSEVFPRDGFTCDDILHMFPFYNA
;
A
#
# COMPACT_ATOMS: atom_id res chain seq x y z
N MET A 1 -21.66 -14.26 24.27
CA MET A 1 -20.27 -13.95 24.72
C MET A 1 -19.21 -14.82 24.05
N GLU A 2 -19.56 -15.96 23.45
CA GLU A 2 -18.61 -16.89 22.80
C GLU A 2 -18.34 -16.57 21.31
N SER A 3 -19.14 -15.69 20.69
CA SER A 3 -18.97 -15.23 19.30
C SER A 3 -17.96 -14.08 19.14
N ALA A 4 -17.69 -13.31 20.19
CA ALA A 4 -16.73 -12.20 20.16
C ALA A 4 -15.28 -12.71 20.22
N ARG A 5 -15.01 -13.75 21.04
CA ARG A 5 -13.67 -14.37 21.15
C ARG A 5 -13.22 -15.12 19.88
N LYS A 6 -14.16 -15.56 19.04
CA LYS A 6 -13.82 -16.16 17.73
C LYS A 6 -13.44 -15.13 16.67
N ARG A 7 -13.84 -13.85 16.80
CA ARG A 7 -13.43 -12.79 15.86
C ARG A 7 -11.99 -12.34 16.10
N GLU A 8 -11.51 -12.27 17.34
CA GLU A 8 -10.09 -11.96 17.63
C GLU A 8 -9.11 -13.05 17.13
N ALA A 9 -9.55 -14.30 17.02
CA ALA A 9 -8.70 -15.43 16.63
C ALA A 9 -8.49 -15.59 15.11
N VAL A 10 -9.24 -14.86 14.26
CA VAL A 10 -9.04 -14.87 12.80
C VAL A 10 -7.91 -13.91 12.39
N TRP A 11 -7.72 -12.83 13.16
CA TRP A 11 -6.67 -11.81 12.93
C TRP A 11 -5.33 -12.15 13.61
N SER A 12 -5.29 -13.22 14.39
CA SER A 12 -4.10 -13.65 15.15
C SER A 12 -3.31 -14.79 14.49
N LYS A 13 -3.62 -15.17 13.24
CA LYS A 13 -2.73 -16.05 12.46
C LYS A 13 -1.71 -15.19 11.70
N PRO A 14 -0.41 -15.31 12.03
CA PRO A 14 0.60 -14.42 11.49
C PRO A 14 0.72 -14.66 9.99
N TYR A 15 0.50 -13.62 9.18
CA TYR A 15 0.88 -13.63 7.78
C TYR A 15 2.39 -13.89 7.68
N ILE A 16 2.74 -15.13 7.32
CA ILE A 16 4.11 -15.54 7.01
C ILE A 16 4.41 -15.02 5.60
N PHE A 17 4.86 -13.76 5.55
CA PHE A 17 5.88 -13.19 4.68
C PHE A 17 5.91 -11.70 5.03
N GLY A 18 6.87 -11.30 5.87
CA GLY A 18 7.10 -9.89 6.22
C GLY A 18 6.11 -9.30 7.22
N LYS A 19 6.06 -9.81 8.46
CA LYS A 19 5.88 -8.86 9.57
C LYS A 19 7.05 -7.86 9.46
N PRO A 20 6.86 -6.54 9.69
CA PRO A 20 7.97 -5.71 10.13
C PRO A 20 8.63 -6.47 11.28
N LEU A 21 9.94 -6.62 11.23
CA LEU A 21 10.68 -7.26 12.32
C LEU A 21 10.25 -6.57 13.62
N VAL A 22 9.46 -7.27 14.43
CA VAL A 22 9.07 -6.82 15.77
C VAL A 22 10.40 -6.56 16.45
N ASP A 23 10.65 -5.33 16.88
CA ASP A 23 11.90 -4.87 17.52
C ASP A 23 12.47 -5.98 18.41
N ARG A 24 13.33 -6.83 17.82
CA ARG A 24 14.09 -7.79 18.58
C ARG A 24 15.18 -6.95 19.21
N GLY A 25 15.64 -7.32 20.40
CA GLY A 25 16.77 -6.67 21.06
C GLY A 25 18.05 -6.80 20.23
N SER A 26 18.11 -6.08 19.12
CA SER A 26 19.27 -5.92 18.27
C SER A 26 20.22 -4.99 19.02
N SER A 27 21.47 -5.43 19.17
CA SER A 27 22.55 -4.61 19.73
C SER A 27 23.05 -3.54 18.76
N MET A 28 22.46 -3.43 17.56
CA MET A 28 22.84 -2.47 16.53
C MET A 28 21.89 -1.26 16.59
N ASP A 29 22.37 -0.17 17.18
CA ASP A 29 21.72 1.14 17.14
C ASP A 29 22.32 2.04 16.05
N GLU A 30 21.71 3.21 15.86
CA GLU A 30 22.14 4.21 14.88
C GLU A 30 23.62 4.59 15.03
N GLY A 31 24.06 4.86 16.27
CA GLY A 31 25.41 5.33 16.55
C GLY A 31 26.47 4.25 16.34
N ARG A 32 26.16 3.00 16.67
CA ARG A 32 27.03 1.86 16.43
C ARG A 32 27.17 1.55 14.95
N LEU A 33 26.06 1.56 14.20
CA LEU A 33 26.09 1.31 12.77
C LEU A 33 26.91 2.39 12.04
N ARG A 34 26.66 3.65 12.36
CA ARG A 34 27.42 4.81 11.84
C ARG A 34 28.92 4.63 12.02
N LYS A 35 29.36 4.32 13.26
CA LYS A 35 30.78 4.08 13.56
C LYS A 35 31.38 2.97 12.69
N ILE A 36 30.64 1.90 12.41
CA ILE A 36 31.15 0.80 11.58
C ILE A 36 31.29 1.24 10.12
N ILE A 37 30.32 1.99 9.59
CA ILE A 37 30.34 2.47 8.19
C ILE A 37 31.50 3.46 7.98
N GLU A 38 31.74 4.35 8.94
CA GLU A 38 32.79 5.37 8.88
C GLU A 38 34.20 4.83 9.17
N ASP A 39 34.32 3.69 9.85
CA ASP A 39 35.62 3.13 10.25
C ASP A 39 36.47 2.76 9.01
N PRO A 40 37.61 3.43 8.79
CA PRO A 40 38.48 3.14 7.63
C PRO A 40 39.20 1.79 7.75
N GLU A 41 39.31 1.22 8.96
CA GLU A 41 39.93 -0.09 9.20
C GLU A 41 38.97 -1.25 8.89
N LYS A 42 37.67 -0.97 8.69
CA LYS A 42 36.68 -1.97 8.27
C LYS A 42 36.66 -2.06 6.75
N ASP A 43 36.83 -3.28 6.25
CA ASP A 43 36.63 -3.54 4.84
C ASP A 43 35.14 -3.41 4.44
N THR A 44 34.89 -3.43 3.13
CA THR A 44 33.53 -3.26 2.58
C THR A 44 32.59 -4.39 3.03
N ASP A 45 33.09 -5.61 3.17
CA ASP A 45 32.28 -6.79 3.51
C ASP A 45 31.80 -6.72 4.97
N MET A 46 32.65 -6.22 5.87
CA MET A 46 32.27 -5.95 7.26
C MET A 46 31.20 -4.86 7.36
N LYS A 47 31.33 -3.78 6.58
CA LYS A 47 30.36 -2.68 6.53
C LYS A 47 29.01 -3.14 5.99
N GLU A 48 29.02 -3.85 4.87
CA GLU A 48 27.83 -4.47 4.25
C GLU A 48 27.12 -5.40 5.25
N SER A 49 27.86 -6.30 5.90
CA SER A 49 27.30 -7.24 6.88
C SER A 49 26.64 -6.53 8.05
N ALA A 50 27.24 -5.43 8.54
CA ALA A 50 26.68 -4.64 9.62
C ALA A 50 25.38 -3.93 9.20
N ILE A 51 25.32 -3.38 7.98
CA ILE A 51 24.13 -2.76 7.40
C ILE A 51 23.01 -3.79 7.28
N LEU A 52 23.28 -4.94 6.65
CA LEU A 52 22.28 -6.00 6.47
C LEU A 52 21.77 -6.56 7.80
N ALA A 53 22.63 -6.68 8.82
CA ALA A 53 22.23 -7.12 10.15
C ALA A 53 21.34 -6.09 10.88
N SER A 54 21.47 -4.80 10.53
CA SER A 54 20.71 -3.72 11.17
C SER A 54 19.21 -3.73 10.84
N ALA A 55 18.77 -4.48 9.82
CA ALA A 55 17.35 -4.63 9.48
C ALA A 55 16.48 -5.07 10.67
N GLU A 56 17.03 -5.87 11.59
CA GLU A 56 16.36 -6.34 12.82
C GLU A 56 16.03 -5.21 13.80
N SER A 57 16.65 -4.04 13.64
CA SER A 57 16.39 -2.84 14.42
C SER A 57 15.24 -1.98 13.86
N GLY A 58 14.63 -2.39 12.73
CA GLY A 58 13.44 -1.79 12.17
C GLY A 58 13.61 -0.31 11.79
N SER A 59 12.57 0.51 12.01
CA SER A 59 12.57 1.92 11.62
C SER A 59 13.61 2.77 12.36
N ARG A 60 14.17 2.29 13.48
CA ARG A 60 15.13 3.03 14.32
C ARG A 60 16.46 3.31 13.60
N ILE A 61 16.79 2.55 12.55
CA ILE A 61 18.05 2.72 11.81
C ILE A 61 17.87 3.51 10.50
N LEU A 62 16.63 3.89 10.15
CA LEU A 62 16.37 4.69 8.95
C LEU A 62 17.14 6.02 8.90
N PRO A 63 17.34 6.76 10.01
CA PRO A 63 18.13 8.00 9.98
C PRO A 63 19.57 7.77 9.48
N VAL A 64 20.26 6.74 10.00
CA VAL A 64 21.64 6.44 9.57
C VAL A 64 21.70 5.87 8.16
N LEU A 65 20.75 5.03 7.74
CA LEU A 65 20.73 4.57 6.34
C LEU A 65 20.53 5.72 5.37
N LYS A 66 19.65 6.66 5.71
CA LYS A 66 19.39 7.83 4.87
C LYS A 66 20.63 8.70 4.71
N GLU A 67 21.45 8.81 5.75
CA GLU A 67 22.70 9.54 5.68
C GLU A 67 23.71 8.91 4.72
N PHE A 68 23.82 7.57 4.73
CA PHE A 68 24.75 6.84 3.88
C PHE A 68 24.14 6.40 2.53
N ILE A 69 22.94 6.85 2.17
CA ILE A 69 22.22 6.35 0.99
C ILE A 69 22.96 6.64 -0.33
N ARG A 70 23.79 7.71 -0.35
CA ARG A 70 24.67 8.09 -1.47
C ARG A 70 26.11 7.66 -1.29
N HIS A 71 26.36 6.59 -0.54
CA HIS A 71 27.72 6.10 -0.30
C HIS A 71 28.42 5.79 -1.64
N GLU A 72 29.72 6.11 -1.74
CA GLU A 72 30.49 5.96 -2.98
C GLU A 72 30.58 4.51 -3.48
N ASN A 73 30.64 3.56 -2.56
CA ASN A 73 30.74 2.14 -2.86
C ASN A 73 29.35 1.52 -3.18
N PRO A 74 29.14 0.97 -4.39
CA PRO A 74 27.88 0.34 -4.78
C PRO A 74 27.45 -0.82 -3.89
N LYS A 75 28.38 -1.58 -3.32
CA LYS A 75 28.07 -2.68 -2.40
C LYS A 75 27.37 -2.18 -1.13
N ILE A 76 27.80 -1.01 -0.65
CA ILE A 76 27.17 -0.36 0.51
C ILE A 76 25.79 0.19 0.15
N LYS A 77 25.64 0.84 -1.02
CA LYS A 77 24.33 1.29 -1.51
C LYS A 77 23.34 0.12 -1.64
N SER A 78 23.77 -1.01 -2.21
CA SER A 78 22.97 -2.24 -2.34
C SER A 78 22.61 -2.81 -0.96
N ALA A 79 23.55 -2.86 0.00
CA ALA A 79 23.26 -3.29 1.38
C ALA A 79 22.19 -2.40 2.05
N ILE A 80 22.27 -1.09 1.84
CA ILE A 80 21.30 -0.12 2.34
C ILE A 80 19.93 -0.39 1.69
N SER A 81 19.89 -0.56 0.36
CA SER A 81 18.68 -0.94 -0.38
C SER A 81 18.01 -2.17 0.22
N SER A 82 18.76 -3.26 0.38
CA SER A 82 18.22 -4.52 0.89
C SER A 82 17.78 -4.43 2.35
N THR A 83 18.45 -3.59 3.13
CA THR A 83 18.04 -3.32 4.52
C THR A 83 16.74 -2.52 4.55
N LEU A 84 16.58 -1.51 3.69
CA LEU A 84 15.34 -0.75 3.52
C LEU A 84 14.19 -1.66 3.06
N GLY A 85 14.40 -2.49 2.04
CA GLY A 85 13.42 -3.46 1.56
C GLY A 85 12.95 -4.43 2.65
N ARG A 86 13.89 -4.90 3.50
CA ARG A 86 13.58 -5.78 4.65
C ARG A 86 12.87 -5.07 5.81
N ILE A 87 13.16 -3.79 6.05
CA ILE A 87 12.41 -2.98 7.04
C ILE A 87 10.97 -2.81 6.55
N GLY A 88 10.82 -2.45 5.28
CA GLY A 88 9.54 -2.31 4.59
C GLY A 88 8.64 -1.20 5.13
N GLY A 89 7.46 -1.10 4.54
CA GLY A 89 6.45 -0.10 4.87
C GLY A 89 6.75 1.29 4.31
N ARG A 90 5.87 2.25 4.63
CA ARG A 90 5.87 3.55 3.96
C ARG A 90 7.09 4.44 4.15
N GLN A 91 7.84 4.22 5.23
CA GLN A 91 8.99 5.07 5.58
C GLN A 91 10.20 4.83 4.68
N VAL A 92 10.27 3.67 4.00
CA VAL A 92 11.39 3.32 3.12
C VAL A 92 11.14 3.66 1.65
N TYR A 93 9.92 4.10 1.31
CA TYR A 93 9.53 4.42 -0.07
C TYR A 93 10.45 5.48 -0.70
N GLU A 94 10.52 6.68 -0.11
CA GLU A 94 11.35 7.77 -0.62
C GLU A 94 12.85 7.42 -0.70
N PRO A 95 13.48 6.81 0.34
CA PRO A 95 14.84 6.29 0.23
C PRO A 95 15.04 5.31 -0.94
N LEU A 96 14.13 4.39 -1.17
CA LEU A 96 14.25 3.43 -2.27
C LEU A 96 14.06 4.10 -3.64
N LEU A 97 13.19 5.12 -3.76
CA LEU A 97 13.09 5.91 -5.00
C LEU A 97 14.38 6.66 -5.33
N GLU A 98 15.13 7.09 -4.32
CA GLU A 98 16.44 7.70 -4.51
C GLU A 98 17.45 6.68 -5.06
N LEU A 99 17.48 5.46 -4.53
CA LEU A 99 18.37 4.39 -5.00
C LEU A 99 17.99 3.84 -6.38
N ILE A 100 16.71 3.90 -6.77
CA ILE A 100 16.27 3.53 -8.12
C ILE A 100 16.87 4.46 -9.19
N GLN A 101 17.22 5.70 -8.84
CA GLN A 101 17.87 6.64 -9.75
C GLN A 101 19.37 6.36 -9.94
N ASP A 102 19.95 5.50 -9.09
CA ASP A 102 21.37 5.18 -9.13
C ASP A 102 21.64 4.01 -10.09
N PRO A 103 22.42 4.23 -11.18
CA PRO A 103 22.62 3.21 -12.21
C PRO A 103 23.36 1.96 -11.72
N ASP A 104 24.10 2.05 -10.61
CA ASP A 104 24.83 0.91 -10.06
C ASP A 104 23.92 -0.06 -9.29
N VAL A 105 22.81 0.44 -8.71
CA VAL A 105 21.97 -0.31 -7.76
C VAL A 105 20.48 -0.28 -8.07
N TYR A 106 20.05 0.33 -9.17
CA TYR A 106 18.62 0.50 -9.47
C TYR A 106 17.83 -0.81 -9.51
N LYS A 107 18.45 -1.93 -9.91
CA LYS A 107 17.77 -3.24 -9.97
C LYS A 107 17.48 -3.78 -8.58
N ASP A 108 18.46 -3.68 -7.68
CA ASP A 108 18.31 -4.07 -6.28
C ASP A 108 17.23 -3.20 -5.63
N ALA A 109 17.31 -1.88 -5.87
CA ALA A 109 16.34 -0.92 -5.35
C ALA A 109 14.91 -1.16 -5.87
N LEU A 110 14.74 -1.58 -7.13
CA LEU A 110 13.45 -2.00 -7.67
C LEU A 110 12.90 -3.23 -6.95
N GLU A 111 13.69 -4.29 -6.81
CA GLU A 111 13.27 -5.52 -6.12
C GLU A 111 12.96 -5.25 -4.64
N ASP A 112 13.78 -4.42 -3.99
CA ASP A 112 13.62 -4.02 -2.60
C ASP A 112 12.40 -3.12 -2.38
N LEU A 113 12.07 -2.24 -3.33
CA LEU A 113 10.82 -1.48 -3.32
C LEU A 113 9.59 -2.39 -3.41
N GLY A 114 9.66 -3.44 -4.23
CA GLY A 114 8.60 -4.44 -4.28
C GLY A 114 8.49 -5.23 -2.98
N THR A 115 9.64 -5.55 -2.36
CA THR A 115 9.71 -6.26 -1.07
C THR A 115 9.24 -5.40 0.10
N ALA A 116 9.43 -4.08 0.02
CA ALA A 116 8.98 -3.14 1.04
C ALA A 116 7.44 -3.06 1.15
N ARG A 117 6.73 -3.51 0.10
CA ARG A 117 5.25 -3.63 0.04
C ARG A 117 4.48 -2.33 0.29
N ASP A 118 5.08 -1.20 -0.04
CA ASP A 118 4.33 0.04 -0.14
C ASP A 118 3.52 0.04 -1.44
N SER A 119 2.19 0.15 -1.32
CA SER A 119 1.31 0.06 -2.50
C SER A 119 1.55 1.18 -3.52
N ARG A 120 2.18 2.30 -3.14
CA ARG A 120 2.53 3.39 -4.07
C ARG A 120 3.53 2.94 -5.14
N ALA A 121 4.27 1.85 -4.90
CA ALA A 121 5.27 1.33 -5.82
C ALA A 121 4.70 0.88 -7.18
N ILE A 122 3.41 0.54 -7.26
CA ILE A 122 2.79 0.14 -8.53
C ILE A 122 2.96 1.19 -9.64
N PHE A 123 2.82 2.47 -9.29
CA PHE A 123 2.89 3.57 -10.26
C PHE A 123 4.32 3.78 -10.76
N VAL A 124 5.31 3.59 -9.87
CA VAL A 124 6.73 3.64 -10.22
C VAL A 124 7.08 2.53 -11.20
N PHE A 125 6.64 1.30 -10.91
CA PHE A 125 6.91 0.15 -11.76
C PHE A 125 6.27 0.27 -13.14
N ALA A 126 5.00 0.71 -13.20
CA ALA A 126 4.31 0.90 -14.47
C ALA A 126 5.00 1.96 -15.36
N ASN A 127 5.39 3.10 -14.78
CA ASN A 127 6.15 4.13 -15.50
C ASN A 127 7.51 3.62 -15.98
N LEU A 128 8.27 2.95 -15.10
CA LEU A 128 9.61 2.47 -15.44
C LEU A 128 9.60 1.39 -16.50
N TYR A 129 8.64 0.46 -16.48
CA TYR A 129 8.53 -0.60 -17.48
C TYR A 129 8.51 -0.03 -18.92
N ASN A 130 7.76 1.06 -19.12
CA ASN A 130 7.61 1.69 -20.43
C ASN A 130 8.88 2.39 -20.90
N SER A 131 9.66 2.95 -19.97
CA SER A 131 10.87 3.74 -20.26
C SER A 131 12.17 2.93 -20.38
N LEU A 132 12.20 1.70 -19.83
CA LEU A 132 13.44 0.93 -19.72
C LEU A 132 13.64 -0.08 -20.87
N GLU A 133 14.91 -0.34 -21.17
CA GLU A 133 15.37 -1.43 -22.04
C GLU A 133 15.03 -2.82 -21.48
N PRO A 134 15.09 -3.90 -22.29
CA PRO A 134 14.61 -5.23 -21.88
C PRO A 134 15.19 -5.77 -20.55
N LYS A 135 16.47 -5.51 -20.26
CA LYS A 135 17.08 -5.91 -18.97
C LYS A 135 16.48 -5.17 -17.78
N GLY A 136 16.14 -3.89 -17.94
CA GLY A 136 15.46 -3.10 -16.93
C GLY A 136 14.01 -3.54 -16.75
N ARG A 137 13.31 -3.86 -17.85
CA ARG A 137 11.95 -4.43 -17.81
C ARG A 137 11.85 -5.69 -16.97
N LYS A 138 12.81 -6.63 -17.11
CA LYS A 138 12.86 -7.83 -16.25
C LYS A 138 12.92 -7.47 -14.76
N ALA A 139 13.79 -6.53 -14.37
CA ALA A 139 13.88 -6.08 -12.98
C ALA A 139 12.57 -5.48 -12.47
N VAL A 140 11.88 -4.68 -13.29
CA VAL A 140 10.56 -4.13 -12.96
C VAL A 140 9.51 -5.22 -12.79
N LEU A 141 9.50 -6.25 -13.64
CA LEU A 141 8.56 -7.36 -13.50
C LEU A 141 8.79 -8.19 -12.23
N TYR A 142 10.05 -8.43 -11.85
CA TYR A 142 10.36 -9.04 -10.56
C TYR A 142 9.87 -8.15 -9.39
N ALA A 143 10.01 -6.83 -9.50
CA ALA A 143 9.49 -5.91 -8.49
C ALA A 143 7.95 -5.98 -8.36
N PHE A 144 7.21 -6.03 -9.48
CA PHE A 144 5.77 -6.30 -9.50
C PHE A 144 5.44 -7.63 -8.81
N GLU A 145 6.21 -8.69 -9.10
CA GLU A 145 6.04 -10.01 -8.50
C GLU A 145 6.26 -10.00 -6.97
N LYS A 146 7.24 -9.23 -6.46
CA LYS A 146 7.46 -9.07 -5.01
C LYS A 146 6.35 -8.29 -4.33
N LEU A 147 5.91 -7.19 -4.95
CA LEU A 147 4.82 -6.35 -4.45
C LEU A 147 3.50 -7.13 -4.44
N ALA A 148 3.26 -7.92 -5.49
CA ALA A 148 2.04 -8.70 -5.70
C ALA A 148 0.77 -7.85 -5.54
N ASP A 149 0.77 -6.63 -6.08
CA ASP A 149 -0.36 -5.72 -6.00
C ASP A 149 -1.50 -6.20 -6.92
N PRO A 150 -2.70 -6.48 -6.39
CA PRO A 150 -3.84 -6.93 -7.20
C PRO A 150 -4.24 -5.97 -8.32
N ARG A 151 -3.86 -4.70 -8.24
CA ARG A 151 -4.10 -3.69 -9.28
C ARG A 151 -3.26 -3.92 -10.54
N ALA A 152 -2.16 -4.68 -10.44
CA ALA A 152 -1.25 -4.93 -11.55
C ALA A 152 -1.69 -6.07 -12.49
N VAL A 153 -2.72 -6.85 -12.12
CA VAL A 153 -3.10 -8.09 -12.84
C VAL A 153 -3.35 -7.85 -14.33
N ASP A 154 -4.16 -6.85 -14.66
CA ASP A 154 -4.56 -6.59 -16.05
C ASP A 154 -3.37 -6.03 -16.87
N PHE A 155 -2.53 -5.18 -16.26
CA PHE A 155 -1.29 -4.68 -16.87
C PHE A 155 -0.28 -5.79 -17.18
N LEU A 156 -0.02 -6.67 -16.20
CA LEU A 156 0.92 -7.78 -16.35
C LEU A 156 0.41 -8.81 -17.37
N ALA A 157 -0.90 -9.06 -17.43
CA ALA A 157 -1.49 -9.90 -18.46
C ALA A 157 -1.28 -9.32 -19.87
N GLY A 158 -1.49 -8.02 -20.06
CA GLY A 158 -1.20 -7.35 -21.33
C GLY A 158 0.28 -7.42 -21.74
N ILE A 159 1.21 -7.34 -20.78
CA ILE A 159 2.64 -7.55 -21.04
C ILE A 159 2.91 -8.99 -21.48
N ALA A 160 2.31 -9.98 -20.80
CA ALA A 160 2.48 -11.38 -21.15
C ALA A 160 2.01 -11.69 -22.57
N GLU A 161 0.85 -11.16 -22.95
CA GLU A 161 0.27 -11.33 -24.29
C GLU A 161 1.15 -10.67 -25.37
N THR A 162 1.64 -9.46 -25.13
CA THR A 162 2.45 -8.73 -26.13
C THR A 162 3.87 -9.28 -26.30
N ALA A 163 4.39 -10.00 -25.29
CA ALA A 163 5.74 -10.56 -25.28
C ALA A 163 5.75 -12.11 -25.41
N GLU A 164 4.70 -12.69 -26.00
CA GLU A 164 4.49 -14.14 -26.08
C GLU A 164 5.74 -14.91 -26.53
N GLY A 165 6.03 -16.02 -25.82
CA GLY A 165 7.17 -16.89 -26.13
C GLY A 165 8.55 -16.36 -25.70
N SER A 166 8.61 -15.27 -24.93
CA SER A 166 9.84 -14.73 -24.35
C SER A 166 9.88 -14.89 -22.83
N ASP A 167 11.08 -14.80 -22.24
CA ASP A 167 11.26 -14.75 -20.79
C ASP A 167 10.41 -13.63 -20.12
N ILE A 168 10.16 -12.51 -20.82
CA ILE A 168 9.33 -11.41 -20.30
C ILE A 168 7.89 -11.87 -20.10
N SER A 169 7.36 -12.67 -21.04
CA SER A 169 6.01 -13.22 -20.92
C SER A 169 5.90 -14.15 -19.72
N GLU A 170 6.87 -15.05 -19.53
CA GLU A 170 6.86 -15.99 -18.41
C GLU A 170 6.88 -15.25 -17.05
N ILE A 171 7.79 -14.29 -16.88
CA ILE A 171 7.88 -13.49 -15.64
C ILE A 171 6.59 -12.69 -15.40
N ALA A 172 6.02 -12.08 -16.45
CA ALA A 172 4.79 -11.31 -16.33
C ALA A 172 3.58 -12.19 -15.95
N GLN A 173 3.49 -13.41 -16.48
CA GLN A 173 2.44 -14.38 -16.10
C GLN A 173 2.54 -14.78 -14.63
N GLU A 174 3.74 -15.10 -14.14
CA GLU A 174 3.99 -15.43 -12.74
C GLU A 174 3.62 -14.26 -11.81
N ALA A 175 4.06 -13.05 -12.15
CA ALA A 175 3.73 -11.84 -11.41
C ALA A 175 2.21 -11.57 -11.39
N ALA A 176 1.52 -11.77 -12.52
CA ALA A 176 0.07 -11.62 -12.62
C ALA A 176 -0.67 -12.65 -11.76
N GLU A 177 -0.23 -13.91 -11.77
CA GLU A 177 -0.83 -14.98 -10.97
C GLU A 177 -0.67 -14.70 -9.47
N LYS A 178 0.52 -14.29 -9.04
CA LYS A 178 0.79 -13.95 -7.64
C LYS A 178 -0.01 -12.74 -7.18
N SER A 179 -0.11 -11.70 -8.01
CA SER A 179 -0.94 -10.52 -7.75
C SER A 179 -2.42 -10.89 -7.65
N ARG A 180 -2.91 -11.78 -8.53
CA ARG A 180 -4.30 -12.28 -8.50
C ARG A 180 -4.61 -13.06 -7.23
N ARG A 181 -3.65 -13.85 -6.73
CA ARG A 181 -3.79 -14.63 -5.49
C ARG A 181 -3.63 -13.80 -4.22
N ASN A 182 -3.08 -12.58 -4.32
CA ASN A 182 -2.89 -11.72 -3.17
C ASN A 182 -4.20 -11.04 -2.75
N THR A 183 -5.01 -11.77 -2.00
CA THR A 183 -6.32 -11.31 -1.56
C THR A 183 -6.26 -10.51 -0.25
N TYR A 184 -5.06 -10.37 0.36
CA TYR A 184 -4.83 -9.58 1.56
C TYR A 184 -3.81 -8.50 1.27
N PHE A 185 -4.30 -7.33 0.89
CA PHE A 185 -3.51 -6.19 0.47
C PHE A 185 -4.06 -4.93 1.13
N SER A 186 -3.15 -4.04 1.56
CA SER A 186 -3.50 -2.74 2.09
C SER A 186 -3.02 -1.65 1.14
N TYR A 187 -3.76 -0.55 1.12
CA TYR A 187 -3.50 0.60 0.27
C TYR A 187 -2.95 1.74 1.12
N THR A 188 -1.76 2.19 0.74
CA THR A 188 -1.03 3.30 1.34
C THR A 188 -1.45 4.62 0.71
N PHE A 189 -1.65 5.62 1.56
CA PHE A 189 -2.00 6.98 1.13
C PHE A 189 -0.90 7.55 0.24
N VAL A 190 -1.26 8.06 -0.93
CA VAL A 190 -0.29 8.39 -2.00
C VAL A 190 0.27 9.81 -1.88
N TRP A 191 -0.46 10.74 -1.26
CA TRP A 191 -0.03 12.14 -1.16
C TRP A 191 0.94 12.37 -0.01
N ASP A 192 1.18 13.65 0.30
CA ASP A 192 2.22 14.08 1.21
C ASP A 192 2.00 13.64 2.67
N GLU A 193 3.12 13.44 3.36
CA GLU A 193 3.15 12.98 4.74
C GLU A 193 2.58 14.01 5.73
N GLU A 194 2.55 15.31 5.38
CA GLU A 194 1.97 16.35 6.25
C GLU A 194 0.44 16.23 6.29
N THR A 195 -0.20 16.09 5.13
CA THR A 195 -1.63 15.82 4.98
C THR A 195 -2.02 14.55 5.72
N ARG A 196 -1.22 13.48 5.55
CA ARG A 196 -1.45 12.23 6.24
C ARG A 196 -1.36 12.36 7.77
N LYS A 197 -0.34 13.05 8.30
CA LYS A 197 -0.19 13.28 9.75
C LYS A 197 -1.32 14.14 10.32
N LYS A 198 -1.77 15.16 9.58
CA LYS A 198 -2.93 15.99 9.99
C LYS A 198 -4.19 15.14 10.17
N ALA A 199 -4.36 14.09 9.37
CA ALA A 199 -5.51 13.20 9.46
C ALA A 199 -5.57 12.35 10.74
N GLU A 200 -4.43 12.07 11.40
CA GLU A 200 -4.40 11.26 12.63
C GLU A 200 -5.23 11.86 13.77
N GLN A 201 -5.28 13.20 13.82
CA GLN A 201 -5.97 13.97 14.85
C GLN A 201 -7.40 14.36 14.46
N LYS A 202 -7.87 13.96 13.28
CA LYS A 202 -9.22 14.30 12.80
C LYS A 202 -10.26 13.41 13.48
N GLU A 203 -11.26 14.07 14.03
CA GLU A 203 -12.46 13.45 14.59
C GLU A 203 -13.64 13.61 13.63
N GLY A 204 -14.68 12.80 13.80
CA GLY A 204 -15.91 12.90 13.02
C GLY A 204 -16.23 11.69 12.14
N ARG A 205 -15.31 10.73 12.00
CA ARG A 205 -15.63 9.45 11.36
C ARG A 205 -16.62 8.66 12.21
N ILE A 206 -17.51 7.93 11.54
CA ILE A 206 -18.57 7.12 12.18
C ILE A 206 -18.29 5.65 11.89
N LEU A 207 -18.26 4.82 12.95
CA LEU A 207 -18.29 3.37 12.81
C LEU A 207 -19.71 2.94 12.41
N VAL A 208 -19.81 2.11 11.38
CA VAL A 208 -21.07 1.48 10.96
C VAL A 208 -21.03 0.00 11.32
N ALA A 209 -21.64 -0.36 12.45
CA ALA A 209 -21.76 -1.74 12.93
C ALA A 209 -23.17 -2.31 12.76
N GLY A 210 -24.12 -1.51 12.27
CA GLY A 210 -25.48 -1.91 11.89
C GLY A 210 -26.34 -0.71 11.52
N LYS A 211 -27.59 -0.96 11.11
CA LYS A 211 -28.55 0.08 10.71
C LYS A 211 -28.84 1.07 11.83
N ALA A 212 -28.81 0.62 13.08
CA ALA A 212 -28.98 1.48 14.25
C ALA A 212 -27.97 2.64 14.29
N ASP A 213 -26.74 2.44 13.82
CA ASP A 213 -25.72 3.49 13.78
C ASP A 213 -26.08 4.58 12.76
N LEU A 214 -26.67 4.20 11.63
CA LEU A 214 -27.11 5.09 10.54
C LEU A 214 -28.42 5.82 10.87
N GLN A 215 -29.25 5.23 11.74
CA GLN A 215 -30.53 5.80 12.20
C GLN A 215 -30.37 6.85 13.29
N ARG A 216 -29.19 6.98 13.90
CA ARG A 216 -28.92 8.07 14.84
C ARG A 216 -29.18 9.41 14.15
N LYS A 217 -29.93 10.29 14.81
CA LYS A 217 -30.37 11.56 14.23
C LYS A 217 -29.23 12.35 13.58
N GLU A 218 -28.11 12.48 14.29
CA GLU A 218 -26.89 13.15 13.81
C GLU A 218 -26.33 12.55 12.51
N VAL A 219 -26.42 11.22 12.34
CA VAL A 219 -25.94 10.52 11.14
C VAL A 219 -26.98 10.60 10.03
N ALA A 220 -28.26 10.43 10.34
CA ALA A 220 -29.34 10.52 9.37
C ALA A 220 -29.43 11.92 8.73
N ASP A 221 -29.15 12.97 9.50
CA ASP A 221 -29.11 14.34 9.00
C ASP A 221 -27.94 14.53 8.02
N ILE A 222 -26.74 14.00 8.34
CA ILE A 222 -25.60 13.97 7.42
C ILE A 222 -25.97 13.21 6.13
N LEU A 223 -26.52 12.01 6.23
CA LEU A 223 -26.86 11.20 5.05
C LEU A 223 -27.89 11.90 4.14
N LYS A 224 -28.87 12.61 4.72
CA LYS A 224 -29.86 13.40 3.97
C LYS A 224 -29.24 14.60 3.29
N ASP A 225 -28.32 15.30 3.94
CA ASP A 225 -27.62 16.43 3.34
C ASP A 225 -26.85 15.96 2.09
N PHE A 226 -26.10 14.87 2.20
CA PHE A 226 -25.36 14.28 1.08
C PHE A 226 -26.30 13.80 -0.05
N ALA A 227 -27.40 13.13 0.30
CA ALA A 227 -28.42 12.72 -0.68
C ALA A 227 -29.04 13.92 -1.42
N SER A 228 -29.27 15.04 -0.72
CA SER A 228 -29.84 16.26 -1.32
C SER A 228 -28.94 16.86 -2.40
N PHE A 229 -27.62 16.72 -2.25
CA PHE A 229 -26.64 17.15 -3.25
C PHE A 229 -26.31 16.07 -4.29
N HIS A 230 -26.95 14.89 -4.22
CA HIS A 230 -26.60 13.70 -5.02
C HIS A 230 -25.10 13.38 -4.91
N ARG A 231 -24.57 13.44 -3.69
CA ARG A 231 -23.16 13.15 -3.42
C ARG A 231 -23.04 11.88 -2.58
N PRO A 232 -22.24 10.91 -3.02
CA PRO A 232 -21.97 9.73 -2.21
C PRO A 232 -21.08 10.09 -1.01
N GLN A 233 -21.25 9.38 0.09
CA GLN A 233 -20.51 9.56 1.33
C GLN A 233 -19.17 8.84 1.27
N THR A 234 -18.11 9.48 1.75
CA THR A 234 -16.79 8.85 1.91
C THR A 234 -16.84 7.66 2.88
N TYR A 235 -16.30 6.51 2.49
CA TYR A 235 -16.09 5.36 3.37
C TYR A 235 -14.67 4.81 3.31
N VAL A 236 -14.30 4.09 4.38
CA VAL A 236 -13.06 3.34 4.51
C VAL A 236 -13.35 2.03 5.23
N VAL A 237 -12.77 0.93 4.76
CA VAL A 237 -12.56 -0.27 5.59
C VAL A 237 -11.13 -0.23 6.13
N ALA A 238 -11.01 0.00 7.44
CA ALA A 238 -9.70 0.14 8.09
C ALA A 238 -9.01 -1.22 8.26
N LEU A 239 -7.73 -1.21 8.64
CA LEU A 239 -6.94 -2.44 8.87
C LEU A 239 -7.49 -3.35 9.97
N ASP A 240 -8.35 -2.84 10.86
CA ASP A 240 -9.07 -3.63 11.86
C ASP A 240 -10.33 -4.32 11.31
N GLY A 241 -10.57 -4.21 10.00
CA GLY A 241 -11.69 -4.83 9.29
C GLY A 241 -13.03 -4.12 9.50
N LYS A 242 -13.06 -2.95 10.15
CA LYS A 242 -14.30 -2.21 10.40
C LYS A 242 -14.63 -1.22 9.29
N PHE A 243 -15.92 -1.08 9.03
CA PHE A 243 -16.47 -0.14 8.06
C PHE A 243 -16.73 1.23 8.72
N TYR A 244 -16.07 2.26 8.21
CA TYR A 244 -16.21 3.64 8.67
C TYR A 244 -16.73 4.51 7.54
N ILE A 245 -17.60 5.46 7.88
CA ILE A 245 -17.98 6.57 6.99
C ILE A 245 -17.44 7.89 7.54
N GLY A 246 -17.31 8.88 6.66
CA GLY A 246 -16.68 10.16 6.99
C GLY A 246 -17.44 10.99 8.03
N GLY A 247 -18.77 10.91 8.09
CA GLY A 247 -19.56 11.75 8.98
C GLY A 247 -19.29 13.23 8.70
N ASN A 248 -18.54 13.91 9.57
CA ASN A 248 -18.16 15.31 9.38
C ASN A 248 -16.87 15.53 8.58
N VAL A 249 -16.11 14.47 8.29
CA VAL A 249 -14.93 14.54 7.42
C VAL A 249 -15.26 13.99 6.03
N GLN A 250 -14.64 14.56 5.00
CA GLN A 250 -14.93 14.20 3.60
C GLN A 250 -13.76 13.51 2.92
N GLU A 251 -12.54 13.63 3.43
CA GLU A 251 -11.35 13.03 2.83
C GLU A 251 -11.11 11.61 3.35
N HIS A 252 -10.84 10.65 2.45
CA HIS A 252 -10.60 9.24 2.82
C HIS A 252 -9.50 9.10 3.86
N VAL A 253 -8.42 9.89 3.75
CA VAL A 253 -7.28 9.84 4.69
C VAL A 253 -7.68 10.28 6.09
N GLU A 254 -8.59 11.23 6.22
CA GLU A 254 -9.17 11.67 7.50
C GLU A 254 -10.04 10.58 8.10
N VAL A 255 -10.89 9.91 7.29
CA VAL A 255 -11.67 8.75 7.73
C VAL A 255 -10.75 7.60 8.17
N ALA A 256 -9.65 7.39 7.46
CA ALA A 256 -8.64 6.39 7.77
C ALA A 256 -7.78 6.77 9.00
N LYS A 257 -7.84 8.01 9.50
CA LYS A 257 -6.94 8.57 10.52
C LYS A 257 -5.46 8.48 10.13
N GLY A 258 -5.16 8.69 8.84
CA GLY A 258 -3.79 8.62 8.32
C GLY A 258 -3.19 7.21 8.23
N GLU A 259 -3.96 6.18 8.55
CA GLU A 259 -3.56 4.78 8.41
C GLU A 259 -3.74 4.29 6.96
N ASP A 260 -3.09 3.16 6.65
CA ASP A 260 -3.41 2.40 5.44
C ASP A 260 -4.84 1.81 5.55
N VAL A 261 -5.42 1.47 4.40
CA VAL A 261 -6.79 0.97 4.32
C VAL A 261 -6.86 -0.36 3.60
N LEU A 262 -7.84 -1.19 3.94
CA LEU A 262 -8.15 -2.40 3.18
C LEU A 262 -8.95 -2.07 1.91
N THR A 263 -9.78 -1.03 1.99
CA THR A 263 -10.41 -0.38 0.84
C THR A 263 -10.96 0.98 1.24
N ALA A 264 -11.26 1.82 0.25
CA ALA A 264 -11.81 3.15 0.41
C ALA A 264 -12.60 3.55 -0.84
N GLY A 265 -13.59 4.40 -0.68
CA GLY A 265 -14.39 4.86 -1.81
C GLY A 265 -15.55 5.72 -1.39
N GLU A 266 -16.59 5.73 -2.21
CA GLU A 266 -17.82 6.46 -1.96
C GLU A 266 -19.00 5.49 -1.86
N VAL A 267 -19.92 5.74 -0.92
CA VAL A 267 -21.08 4.89 -0.62
C VAL A 267 -22.35 5.72 -0.49
N GLU A 268 -23.47 5.18 -0.95
CA GLU A 268 -24.81 5.70 -0.71
C GLU A 268 -25.66 4.63 -0.04
N PHE A 269 -26.43 5.05 0.95
CA PHE A 269 -27.40 4.22 1.62
C PHE A 269 -28.80 4.60 1.17
N ASP A 270 -29.65 3.60 0.96
CA ASP A 270 -31.08 3.82 0.80
C ASP A 270 -31.65 4.37 2.12
N LEU A 271 -32.29 5.54 2.09
CA LEU A 271 -32.70 6.25 3.31
C LEU A 271 -33.92 5.62 4.01
N GLU A 272 -34.62 4.69 3.37
CA GLU A 272 -35.75 3.98 3.96
C GLU A 272 -35.29 2.68 4.62
N THR A 273 -34.43 1.93 3.95
CA THR A 273 -34.00 0.59 4.33
C THR A 273 -32.65 0.57 5.05
N PHE A 274 -31.80 1.59 4.86
CA PHE A 274 -30.41 1.69 5.29
C PHE A 274 -29.49 0.58 4.73
N ASP A 275 -29.91 -0.08 3.65
CA ASP A 275 -29.03 -0.95 2.88
C ASP A 275 -28.15 -0.11 1.94
N VAL A 276 -27.01 -0.65 1.51
CA VAL A 276 -26.11 0.02 0.57
C VAL A 276 -26.78 0.03 -0.82
N ALA A 277 -27.13 1.22 -1.30
CA ALA A 277 -27.76 1.44 -2.59
C ALA A 277 -26.71 1.55 -3.72
N TYR A 278 -25.58 2.21 -3.43
CA TYR A 278 -24.47 2.39 -4.36
C TYR A 278 -23.15 2.36 -3.58
N ILE A 279 -22.12 1.76 -4.15
CA ILE A 279 -20.77 1.80 -3.58
C ILE A 279 -19.72 1.62 -4.66
N ASN A 280 -18.67 2.43 -4.64
CA ASN A 280 -17.55 2.37 -5.56
C ASN A 280 -16.22 2.30 -4.81
N ASN A 281 -15.11 2.18 -5.54
CA ASN A 281 -13.74 2.21 -5.01
C ASN A 281 -13.02 3.54 -5.32
N ARG A 282 -13.76 4.62 -5.60
CA ARG A 282 -13.18 5.91 -5.98
C ARG A 282 -12.53 6.57 -4.78
N SER A 283 -11.20 6.48 -4.70
CA SER A 283 -10.41 7.24 -3.75
C SER A 283 -9.18 7.82 -4.42
N ASN A 284 -9.14 9.15 -4.51
CA ASN A 284 -8.00 9.89 -5.02
C ASN A 284 -6.79 9.86 -4.06
N GLY A 285 -6.92 9.27 -2.87
CA GLY A 285 -5.84 9.15 -1.88
C GLY A 285 -5.24 7.75 -1.77
N PHE A 286 -6.02 6.69 -2.06
CA PHE A 286 -5.62 5.30 -1.82
C PHE A 286 -5.66 4.40 -3.06
N TYR A 287 -6.50 4.72 -4.05
CA TYR A 287 -6.60 3.97 -5.30
C TYR A 287 -6.78 2.45 -5.11
N PRO A 288 -7.78 1.98 -4.33
CA PRO A 288 -7.97 0.56 -4.06
C PRO A 288 -8.46 -0.21 -5.29
N GLY A 289 -7.98 -1.45 -5.48
CA GLY A 289 -8.36 -2.28 -6.64
C GLY A 289 -9.73 -2.95 -6.52
N LYS A 290 -10.27 -3.47 -7.62
CA LYS A 290 -11.58 -4.16 -7.69
C LYS A 290 -11.73 -5.31 -6.68
N THR A 291 -10.65 -6.06 -6.45
CA THR A 291 -10.63 -7.20 -5.52
C THR A 291 -10.80 -6.79 -4.05
N SER A 292 -10.62 -5.51 -3.72
CA SER A 292 -10.78 -4.98 -2.37
C SER A 292 -12.24 -4.96 -1.89
N PHE A 293 -13.23 -5.15 -2.80
CA PHE A 293 -14.66 -5.23 -2.45
C PHE A 293 -14.94 -6.30 -1.39
N ARG A 294 -14.14 -7.38 -1.35
CA ARG A 294 -14.25 -8.43 -0.33
C ARG A 294 -14.26 -7.86 1.10
N TRP A 295 -13.53 -6.77 1.34
CA TRP A 295 -13.39 -6.18 2.66
C TRP A 295 -14.67 -5.47 3.11
N ILE A 296 -15.45 -4.95 2.17
CA ILE A 296 -16.79 -4.42 2.44
C ILE A 296 -17.71 -5.56 2.83
N LYS A 297 -17.71 -6.66 2.06
CA LYS A 297 -18.50 -7.86 2.39
C LYS A 297 -18.16 -8.38 3.78
N GLU A 298 -16.87 -8.52 4.10
CA GLU A 298 -16.43 -9.02 5.40
C GLU A 298 -16.79 -8.07 6.56
N ALA A 299 -16.62 -6.75 6.36
CA ALA A 299 -16.95 -5.75 7.38
C ALA A 299 -18.46 -5.71 7.68
N LEU A 300 -19.31 -5.90 6.66
CA LEU A 300 -20.76 -5.83 6.78
C LEU A 300 -21.44 -7.18 7.04
N ALA A 301 -20.77 -8.32 6.82
CA ALA A 301 -21.34 -9.67 6.97
C ALA A 301 -21.92 -9.96 8.37
N GLY A 302 -21.42 -9.27 9.40
CA GLY A 302 -21.88 -9.40 10.77
C GLY A 302 -22.97 -8.41 11.19
N THR A 303 -23.46 -7.60 10.26
CA THR A 303 -24.42 -6.51 10.49
C THR A 303 -25.79 -6.84 9.87
N ASP A 304 -26.78 -6.00 10.12
CA ASP A 304 -28.11 -6.07 9.49
C ASP A 304 -28.21 -5.26 8.18
N ILE A 305 -27.09 -4.72 7.69
CA ILE A 305 -26.98 -3.96 6.45
C ILE A 305 -26.68 -4.89 5.28
N ARG A 306 -27.48 -4.81 4.22
CA ARG A 306 -27.20 -5.51 2.96
C ARG A 306 -26.30 -4.66 2.07
N ALA A 307 -25.38 -5.33 1.38
CA ALA A 307 -24.48 -4.73 0.41
C ALA A 307 -24.63 -5.44 -0.95
N PRO A 308 -24.30 -4.78 -2.07
CA PRO A 308 -24.27 -5.42 -3.38
C PRO A 308 -23.22 -6.54 -3.44
N GLU A 309 -23.28 -7.36 -4.50
CA GLU A 309 -22.34 -8.46 -4.69
C GLU A 309 -20.96 -8.02 -5.21
N ASP A 310 -20.86 -6.83 -5.79
CA ASP A 310 -19.62 -6.19 -6.22
C ASP A 310 -19.78 -4.66 -6.14
N PHE A 311 -18.72 -3.91 -6.42
CA PHE A 311 -18.80 -2.47 -6.61
C PHE A 311 -19.85 -2.13 -7.67
N SER A 312 -20.68 -1.14 -7.37
CA SER A 312 -21.61 -0.53 -8.32
C SER A 312 -20.86 0.11 -9.50
N GLU A 313 -19.66 0.61 -9.24
CA GLU A 313 -18.74 1.13 -10.25
C GLU A 313 -17.28 0.97 -9.81
N VAL A 314 -16.38 0.70 -10.75
CA VAL A 314 -14.95 0.52 -10.50
C VAL A 314 -14.15 1.64 -11.17
N PHE A 315 -13.21 2.19 -10.41
CA PHE A 315 -12.30 3.26 -10.79
C PHE A 315 -10.83 2.86 -10.56
N PRO A 316 -9.91 3.36 -11.40
CA PRO A 316 -10.17 3.96 -12.71
C PRO A 316 -10.76 2.91 -13.67
N ARG A 317 -11.61 3.34 -14.61
CA ARG A 317 -12.29 2.44 -15.56
C ARG A 317 -11.30 1.71 -16.48
N ASP A 318 -10.23 2.40 -16.86
CA ASP A 318 -9.20 1.90 -17.79
C ASP A 318 -7.99 1.26 -17.06
N GLY A 319 -8.11 1.00 -15.76
CA GLY A 319 -7.06 0.39 -14.95
C GLY A 319 -6.01 1.37 -14.43
N PHE A 320 -5.20 0.93 -13.46
CA PHE A 320 -4.28 1.78 -12.70
C PHE A 320 -2.99 2.15 -13.44
N THR A 321 -2.82 1.64 -14.65
CA THR A 321 -1.63 1.85 -15.50
C THR A 321 -1.98 2.61 -16.78
N CYS A 322 -3.16 3.22 -16.85
CA CYS A 322 -3.51 4.12 -17.95
C CYS A 322 -2.74 5.44 -17.84
N ASP A 323 -2.54 6.10 -18.98
CA ASP A 323 -1.76 7.35 -19.06
C ASP A 323 -2.28 8.43 -18.11
N ASP A 324 -3.59 8.59 -17.97
CA ASP A 324 -4.18 9.59 -17.06
C ASP A 324 -3.72 9.40 -15.61
N ILE A 325 -3.66 8.16 -15.14
CA ILE A 325 -3.20 7.85 -13.78
C ILE A 325 -1.68 7.97 -13.69
N LEU A 326 -0.94 7.46 -14.68
CA LEU A 326 0.52 7.52 -14.66
C LEU A 326 1.04 8.96 -14.75
N HIS A 327 0.35 9.87 -15.45
CA HIS A 327 0.65 11.30 -15.49
C HIS A 327 0.43 12.00 -14.15
N MET A 328 -0.46 11.50 -13.29
CA MET A 328 -0.61 12.02 -11.92
C MET A 328 0.54 11.59 -11.00
N PHE A 329 1.21 10.49 -11.36
CA PHE A 329 2.35 9.93 -10.63
C PHE A 329 3.58 9.88 -11.53
N PRO A 330 4.06 11.02 -12.04
CA PRO A 330 5.18 11.02 -12.97
C PRO A 330 6.41 10.50 -12.22
N PHE A 331 6.86 9.30 -12.58
CA PHE A 331 8.23 8.93 -12.30
C PHE A 331 9.05 9.66 -13.36
N TYR A 332 9.67 10.76 -12.96
CA TYR A 332 10.32 11.82 -13.76
C TYR A 332 9.41 13.00 -14.15
N ASN A 333 9.72 14.19 -13.62
CA ASN A 333 9.66 15.41 -14.41
C ASN A 333 10.88 15.43 -15.32
N ALA A 334 10.66 15.81 -16.58
CA ALA A 334 11.66 15.92 -17.65
C ALA A 334 12.93 16.68 -17.28
#